data_AF-A0A1Z4JJS4-F1
#
_entry.id   AF-A0A1Z4JJS4-F1
#
_cell.length_a   1.000
_cell.length_b   1.000
_cell.length_c   1.000
_cell.angle_alpha   90.00
_cell.angle_beta   90.00
_cell.angle_gamma   90.00
#
_symmetry.space_group_name_H-M   'P 1'
#
loop_
_entity.id
_entity.type
_entity.pdbx_description
1 polymer ?
#
loop_
_entity_poly.entity_id
_entity_poly.type
_entity_poly.pdbx_seq_one_letter_code
_entity_poly.pdbx_strand_id
1 'polypeptide(L)'
;MPIEDASVRWSEQDSPYQAIAKITIGMQEAYSPARQVYVDDVLSFNAWHTIAAHQPLGAIQRLRREVYEASSRYRHEMNQQPKREPRSIEEMPD
;
A
#
# COMPACT_ATOMS: atom_id res chain seq x y z
N MET A 1 20.86 11.49 5.97
CA MET A 1 19.65 10.95 5.34
C MET A 1 18.68 12.08 5.02
N PRO A 2 18.52 12.49 3.75
CA PRO A 2 17.57 13.53 3.35
C PRO A 2 16.13 13.00 3.37
N ILE A 3 15.47 13.04 4.53
CA ILE A 3 14.07 12.57 4.69
C ILE A 3 13.08 13.42 3.86
N GLU A 4 13.40 14.70 3.64
CA GLU A 4 12.53 15.64 2.93
C GLU A 4 12.78 15.67 1.42
N ASP A 5 13.79 14.97 0.91
CA ASP A 5 14.12 14.91 -0.53
C ASP A 5 14.26 13.45 -0.99
N ALA A 6 13.16 12.92 -1.54
CA ALA A 6 13.10 11.56 -2.05
C ALA A 6 13.87 11.36 -3.37
N SER A 7 14.40 12.42 -3.99
CA SER A 7 15.23 12.31 -5.19
C SER A 7 16.68 11.92 -4.87
N VAL A 8 17.10 12.05 -3.62
CA VAL A 8 18.47 11.79 -3.19
C VAL A 8 18.58 10.42 -2.52
N ARG A 9 19.39 9.54 -3.13
CA ARG A 9 19.72 8.23 -2.54
C ARG A 9 20.46 8.41 -1.21
N TRP A 10 20.11 7.60 -0.22
CA TRP A 10 20.85 7.54 1.04
C TRP A 10 22.14 6.72 0.86
N SER A 11 23.25 7.22 1.40
CA SER A 11 24.54 6.51 1.38
C SER A 11 24.43 5.23 2.20
N GLU A 12 24.85 4.10 1.61
CA GLU A 12 24.87 2.81 2.32
C GLU A 12 25.96 2.74 3.40
N GLN A 13 26.98 3.62 3.33
CA GLN A 13 27.97 3.76 4.39
C GLN A 13 27.34 4.31 5.68
N ASP A 14 26.46 5.29 5.54
CA ASP A 14 25.77 5.93 6.68
C ASP A 14 24.46 5.23 7.03
N SER A 15 23.92 4.41 6.12
CA SER A 15 22.59 3.79 6.20
C SER A 15 22.62 2.39 5.59
N PRO A 16 23.32 1.44 6.22
CA PRO A 16 23.44 0.08 5.69
C PRO A 16 22.10 -0.65 5.72
N TYR A 17 21.88 -1.55 4.76
CA TYR A 17 20.69 -2.41 4.74
C TYR A 17 20.64 -3.32 5.97
N GLN A 18 19.45 -3.44 6.55
CA GLN A 18 19.16 -4.38 7.63
C GLN A 18 18.09 -5.36 7.14
N ALA A 19 18.39 -6.66 7.20
CA ALA A 19 17.42 -7.68 6.83
C ALA A 19 16.32 -7.77 7.89
N ILE A 20 15.08 -7.45 7.50
CA ILE A 20 13.92 -7.46 8.41
C ILE A 20 13.13 -8.77 8.30
N ALA A 21 12.85 -9.22 7.07
CA ALA A 21 12.04 -10.41 6.82
C ALA A 21 12.28 -10.97 5.42
N LYS A 22 11.82 -12.20 5.19
CA LYS A 22 11.71 -12.82 3.88
C LYS A 22 10.24 -13.07 3.56
N ILE A 23 9.74 -12.44 2.50
CA ILE A 23 8.42 -12.74 1.95
C ILE A 23 8.59 -13.87 0.92
N THR A 24 7.76 -14.91 1.02
CA THR A 24 7.73 -16.03 0.06
C THR A 24 6.33 -16.09 -0.54
N ILE A 25 6.22 -15.93 -1.85
CA ILE A 25 4.94 -15.97 -2.59
C ILE A 25 4.92 -17.26 -3.39
N GLY A 26 3.99 -18.16 -3.06
CA GLY A 26 3.79 -19.40 -3.80
C GLY A 26 3.14 -19.17 -5.17
N MET A 27 3.26 -20.15 -6.05
CA MET A 27 2.53 -20.16 -7.32
C MET A 27 1.02 -20.12 -7.06
N GLN A 28 0.33 -19.24 -7.75
CA GLN A 28 -1.11 -19.04 -7.63
C GLN A 28 -1.65 -18.40 -8.92
N GLU A 29 -2.92 -18.63 -9.23
CA GLU A 29 -3.60 -17.87 -10.28
C GLU A 29 -3.89 -16.46 -9.75
N ALA A 30 -2.94 -15.54 -9.92
CA ALA A 30 -3.01 -14.21 -9.31
C ALA A 30 -3.82 -13.20 -10.13
N TYR A 31 -4.16 -13.53 -11.39
CA TYR A 31 -4.65 -12.55 -12.36
C TYR A 31 -5.91 -13.00 -13.09
N SER A 32 -6.73 -13.83 -12.43
CA SER A 32 -8.08 -14.17 -12.92
C SER A 32 -8.91 -12.89 -13.10
N PRO A 33 -9.89 -12.87 -14.03
CA PRO A 33 -10.75 -11.70 -14.21
C PRO A 33 -11.45 -11.26 -12.92
N ALA A 34 -11.85 -12.20 -12.06
CA ALA A 34 -12.48 -11.90 -10.77
C ALA A 34 -11.50 -11.21 -9.81
N ARG A 35 -10.25 -11.66 -9.75
CA ARG A 35 -9.18 -11.04 -8.93
C ARG A 35 -8.79 -9.67 -9.42
N GLN A 36 -8.75 -9.44 -10.74
CA GLN A 36 -8.50 -8.11 -11.31
C GLN A 36 -9.55 -7.11 -10.81
N VAL A 37 -10.84 -7.42 -11.01
CA VAL A 37 -11.94 -6.56 -10.56
C VAL A 37 -11.87 -6.34 -9.05
N TYR A 38 -11.61 -7.39 -8.27
CA TYR A 38 -11.56 -7.26 -6.82
C TYR A 38 -10.41 -6.36 -6.35
N VAL A 39 -9.21 -6.55 -6.89
CA VAL A 39 -8.02 -5.75 -6.53
C VAL A 39 -8.21 -4.29 -6.95
N ASP A 40 -8.75 -4.04 -8.14
CA ASP A 40 -8.88 -2.70 -8.70
C ASP A 40 -10.04 -1.92 -8.07
N ASP A 41 -11.17 -2.57 -7.79
CA ASP A 41 -12.40 -1.90 -7.36
C ASP A 41 -12.63 -1.95 -5.85
N VAL A 42 -12.12 -2.98 -5.15
CA VAL A 42 -12.41 -3.19 -3.72
C VAL A 42 -11.20 -2.89 -2.84
N LEU A 43 -10.01 -3.38 -3.19
CA LEU A 43 -8.84 -3.19 -2.33
C LEU A 43 -8.33 -1.75 -2.35
N SER A 44 -7.72 -1.33 -1.24
CA SER A 44 -7.01 -0.05 -1.12
C SER A 44 -5.68 -0.26 -0.44
N PHE A 45 -4.61 0.34 -0.99
CA PHE A 45 -3.30 0.35 -0.36
C PHE A 45 -2.94 1.77 0.03
N ASN A 46 -2.62 2.00 1.29
CA ASN A 46 -2.22 3.31 1.81
C ASN A 46 -1.01 3.16 2.74
N ALA A 47 0.04 3.94 2.52
CA ALA A 47 1.24 3.93 3.37
C ALA A 47 0.96 4.37 4.81
N TRP A 48 -0.17 5.05 5.05
CA TRP A 48 -0.65 5.41 6.38
C TRP A 48 -1.51 4.33 7.05
N HIS A 49 -1.79 3.22 6.36
CA HIS A 49 -2.33 2.02 7.01
C HIS A 49 -1.20 1.31 7.77
N THR A 50 -0.84 1.87 8.91
CA THR A 50 0.33 1.48 9.69
C THR A 50 0.13 1.75 11.17
N ILE A 51 0.98 1.18 12.02
CA ILE A 51 1.00 1.45 13.46
C ILE A 51 1.75 2.75 13.76
N ALA A 52 1.49 3.34 14.94
CA ALA A 52 2.12 4.60 15.35
C ALA A 52 3.66 4.56 15.32
N ALA A 53 4.28 3.42 15.67
CA ALA A 53 5.73 3.25 15.64
C ALA A 53 6.33 3.33 14.22
N HIS A 54 5.52 3.13 13.18
CA HIS A 54 5.93 3.13 11.77
C HIS A 54 5.37 4.34 11.02
N GLN A 55 5.13 5.44 11.74
CA GLN A 55 4.59 6.67 11.15
C GLN A 55 5.44 7.13 9.95
N PRO A 56 4.85 7.33 8.76
CA PRO A 56 5.58 7.80 7.59
C PRO A 56 6.13 9.23 7.79
N LEU A 57 7.36 9.46 7.34
CA LEU A 57 8.08 10.74 7.48
C LEU A 57 8.34 11.42 6.12
N GLY A 58 8.56 12.73 6.15
CA GLY A 58 8.80 13.55 4.96
C GLY A 58 7.53 14.17 4.37
N ALA A 59 7.68 15.29 3.66
CA ALA A 59 6.58 16.06 3.10
C ALA A 59 5.72 15.25 2.12
N ILE A 60 6.36 14.45 1.25
CA ILE A 60 5.67 13.56 0.30
C ILE A 60 4.79 12.57 1.06
N GLN A 61 5.33 11.90 2.08
CA GLN A 61 4.56 10.93 2.84
C GLN A 61 3.39 11.60 3.57
N ARG A 62 3.57 12.78 4.19
CA ARG A 62 2.48 13.54 4.82
C ARG A 62 1.35 13.87 3.83
N LEU A 63 1.70 14.31 2.62
CA LEU A 63 0.72 14.56 1.56
C LEU A 63 -0.03 13.28 1.15
N ARG A 64 0.65 12.14 1.06
CA ARG A 64 0.05 10.85 0.68
C ARG A 64 -1.09 10.41 1.62
N ARG A 65 -1.12 10.87 2.88
CA ARG A 65 -2.22 10.55 3.80
C ARG A 65 -3.57 10.96 3.22
N GLU A 66 -3.67 12.21 2.82
CA GLU A 66 -4.91 12.81 2.31
C GLU A 66 -5.18 12.37 0.86
N VAL A 67 -4.13 12.32 0.03
CA VAL A 67 -4.29 11.99 -1.40
C VAL A 67 -4.75 10.55 -1.62
N TYR A 68 -4.17 9.57 -0.91
CA TYR A 68 -4.59 8.18 -1.05
C TYR A 68 -6.00 7.95 -0.50
N GLU A 69 -6.36 8.62 0.60
CA GLU A 69 -7.70 8.56 1.15
C GLU A 69 -8.74 9.12 0.17
N ALA A 70 -8.47 10.31 -0.39
CA ALA A 70 -9.34 10.94 -1.38
C ALA A 70 -9.48 10.11 -2.67
N SER A 71 -8.36 9.57 -3.17
CA SER A 71 -8.34 8.73 -4.38
C SER A 71 -9.10 7.42 -4.17
N SER A 72 -8.88 6.74 -3.04
CA SER A 72 -9.63 5.54 -2.66
C SER A 72 -11.12 5.86 -2.58
N ARG A 73 -11.52 6.87 -1.80
CA ARG A 73 -12.94 7.26 -1.67
C ARG A 73 -13.59 7.52 -3.02
N TYR A 74 -12.96 8.33 -3.87
CA TYR A 74 -13.49 8.65 -5.20
C TYR A 74 -13.67 7.40 -6.07
N ARG A 75 -12.69 6.49 -6.11
CA ARG A 75 -12.78 5.24 -6.88
C ARG A 75 -13.94 4.37 -6.40
N HIS A 76 -14.10 4.19 -5.09
CA HIS A 76 -15.18 3.40 -4.52
C HIS A 76 -16.56 4.00 -4.83
N GLU A 77 -16.69 5.33 -4.74
CA GLU A 77 -17.93 6.04 -5.09
C GLU A 77 -18.28 5.88 -6.58
N MET A 78 -17.31 6.08 -7.48
CA MET A 78 -17.54 5.96 -8.92
C MET A 78 -17.85 4.53 -9.36
N ASN A 79 -17.21 3.54 -8.74
CA ASN A 79 -17.40 2.13 -9.08
C ASN A 79 -18.54 1.48 -8.27
N GLN A 80 -19.27 2.26 -7.46
CA GLN A 80 -20.34 1.79 -6.58
C GLN A 80 -19.94 0.63 -5.66
N GLN A 81 -18.69 0.66 -5.19
CA GLN A 81 -18.15 -0.34 -4.28
C GLN A 81 -18.09 0.19 -2.84
N PRO A 82 -18.44 -0.61 -1.82
CA PRO A 82 -18.21 -0.22 -0.44
C PRO A 82 -16.71 -0.26 -0.12
N LYS A 83 -16.21 0.80 0.51
CA LYS A 83 -14.84 0.79 1.06
C LYS A 83 -14.77 -0.14 2.27
N ARG A 84 -14.04 -1.25 2.14
CA ARG A 84 -13.81 -2.22 3.22
C ARG A 84 -12.44 -2.87 3.06
N GLU A 85 -11.84 -3.23 4.18
CA GLU A 85 -10.61 -4.03 4.20
C GLU A 85 -10.97 -5.52 4.29
N PRO A 86 -10.31 -6.42 3.53
CA PRO A 86 -10.49 -7.85 3.69
C PRO A 86 -9.99 -8.28 5.07
N ARG A 87 -10.69 -9.22 5.72
CA ARG A 87 -10.30 -9.73 7.05
C ARG A 87 -9.63 -11.09 6.97
N SER A 88 -9.78 -11.79 5.86
CA SER A 88 -9.15 -13.09 5.63
C SER A 88 -8.95 -13.38 4.14
N ILE A 89 -8.16 -14.41 3.83
CA ILE A 89 -7.85 -14.79 2.43
C ILE A 89 -9.05 -15.37 1.71
N GLU A 90 -9.99 -15.95 2.45
CA GLU A 90 -11.24 -16.53 1.94
C GLU A 90 -12.18 -15.47 1.34
N GLU A 91 -11.92 -14.19 1.56
CA GLU A 91 -12.63 -13.08 0.91
C GLU A 91 -12.10 -12.76 -0.49
N MET A 92 -10.92 -13.29 -0.88
CA MET A 92 -10.43 -13.16 -2.25
C MET A 92 -11.22 -14.07 -3.18
N PRO A 93 -11.66 -13.58 -4.35
CA PRO A 93 -12.23 -14.46 -5.36
C PRO A 93 -11.19 -15.42 -5.91
N ASP A 94 -11.64 -16.57 -6.40
CA ASP A 94 -10.79 -17.53 -7.12
C ASP A 94 -10.31 -16.98 -8.48
#